data_AF-S4YAM9-F1
#
_entry.id   AF-S4YAM9-F1
#
_cell.length_a   1.000
_cell.length_b   1.000
_cell.length_c   1.000
_cell.angle_alpha   90.00
_cell.angle_beta   90.00
_cell.angle_gamma   90.00
#
_symmetry.space_group_name_H-M   'P 1'
#
loop_
_entity.id
_entity.type
_entity.pdbx_description
1 polymer ?
#
loop_
_entity_poly.entity_id
_entity_poly.type
_entity_poly.pdbx_seq_one_letter_code
_entity_poly.pdbx_strand_id
1 'polypeptide(L)'
;MGAGCLWEREEHAPGRFCAQANTSVIEHCVDASEGPGSAWSEAEADGELPIQMWAVEPSGAMLDDFAADAAALRAWFDNIERAVAYVRDEQKNAESLRATLHGRLLGLLLQSRQRQEAILKEEPVRAADNFQQAMTDKASAEEEPLVAALAADKQAMAVVQAIFEQARSDAAPLQSRYAGVAARFAAYRATEAVETAAYAALSKQASRSDIDGLDGAEQAVLAAAREASRAPNELATEIMTLSAELRALAVSFEEAIAPHKEVLATYGAVVPDMTSGALRSLSAMLGYAQRRVARSDATATALIGGVALRRQALEILKADEGVRERIARSRIERASEVFGERARARVEALSAAPPVSEKLGLPLLAERCGALVALVQMRPLCEAAGSSWREAGCAVLRGRFDAAEAELRTGPPRKIAAVLAALREKGMAAAALDAVQARLDAGDVKGAAIAYDAAVRGAEGT
;
A
#
# COMPACT_ATOMS: atom_id res chain seq x y z
N MET A 1 -49.00 17.26 27.80
CA MET A 1 -49.49 16.91 29.14
C MET A 1 -50.21 15.58 28.97
N GLY A 2 -49.77 14.42 29.44
CA GLY A 2 -48.95 14.11 30.60
C GLY A 2 -49.70 13.03 31.37
N ALA A 3 -49.25 11.77 31.21
CA ALA A 3 -49.43 10.55 31.99
C ALA A 3 -50.66 10.35 32.92
N GLY A 4 -51.26 9.17 32.79
CA GLY A 4 -52.04 8.51 33.82
C GLY A 4 -51.94 6.99 33.65
N CYS A 5 -50.79 6.41 33.98
CA CYS A 5 -50.63 4.96 34.14
C CYS A 5 -51.48 4.51 35.33
N LEU A 6 -52.60 3.84 35.06
CA LEU A 6 -53.21 2.91 36.00
C LEU A 6 -52.41 1.63 35.91
N TRP A 7 -51.59 1.36 36.92
CA TRP A 7 -50.97 0.05 37.10
C TRP A 7 -52.09 -0.98 37.25
N GLU A 8 -52.08 -2.01 36.39
CA GLU A 8 -52.85 -3.23 36.64
C GLU A 8 -52.39 -3.81 37.99
N ARG A 9 -53.35 -4.10 38.86
CA ARG A 9 -53.11 -4.81 40.12
C ARG A 9 -52.38 -6.11 39.80
N GLU A 10 -51.22 -6.35 40.42
CA GLU A 10 -50.57 -7.66 40.41
C GLU A 10 -51.61 -8.71 40.84
N GLU A 11 -52.01 -9.60 39.93
CA GLU A 11 -52.69 -10.83 40.29
C GLU A 11 -51.69 -11.66 41.09
N HIS A 12 -51.88 -11.71 42.41
CA HIS A 12 -50.95 -12.37 43.30
C HIS A 12 -51.00 -13.88 43.06
N ALA A 13 -49.83 -14.47 42.85
CA ALA A 13 -49.65 -15.90 42.69
C ALA A 13 -50.33 -16.67 43.84
N PRO A 14 -51.20 -17.65 43.58
CA PRO A 14 -51.94 -18.35 44.62
C PRO A 14 -50.97 -19.11 45.54
N GLY A 15 -51.24 -19.10 46.84
CA GLY A 15 -50.41 -19.78 47.85
C GLY A 15 -50.29 -18.97 49.14
N ARG A 16 -49.44 -19.43 50.05
CA ARG A 16 -49.21 -18.76 51.35
C ARG A 16 -47.72 -18.64 51.65
N PHE A 17 -47.32 -17.54 52.27
CA PHE A 17 -46.00 -17.41 52.87
C PHE A 17 -46.09 -17.80 54.34
N CYS A 18 -45.20 -18.67 54.78
CA CYS A 18 -45.12 -19.12 56.16
C CYS A 18 -43.74 -18.82 56.73
N ALA A 19 -43.70 -18.37 57.98
CA ALA A 19 -42.47 -18.14 58.73
C ALA A 19 -42.59 -18.73 60.14
N GLN A 20 -41.45 -19.14 60.69
CA GLN A 20 -41.36 -19.65 62.05
C GLN A 20 -40.00 -19.33 62.66
N ALA A 21 -40.00 -18.72 63.84
CA ALA A 21 -38.82 -18.53 64.66
C ALA A 21 -38.33 -19.84 65.26
N ASN A 22 -37.00 -20.01 65.38
CA ASN A 22 -36.40 -21.25 65.88
C ASN A 22 -36.81 -21.62 67.32
N THR A 23 -37.23 -20.63 68.12
CA THR A 23 -37.69 -20.84 69.50
C THR A 23 -39.21 -21.04 69.61
N SER A 24 -39.97 -20.88 68.52
CA SER A 24 -41.43 -21.02 68.51
C SER A 24 -41.86 -22.30 67.78
N VAL A 25 -42.91 -22.94 68.30
CA VAL A 25 -43.59 -24.08 67.65
C VAL A 25 -44.77 -23.64 66.78
N ILE A 26 -45.06 -22.33 66.76
CA ILE A 26 -46.18 -21.75 66.00
C ILE A 26 -45.67 -21.36 64.62
N GLU A 27 -46.36 -21.81 63.58
CA GLU A 27 -46.12 -21.41 62.18
C GLU A 27 -47.08 -20.27 61.83
N HIS A 28 -46.51 -19.14 61.41
CA HIS A 28 -47.28 -17.97 61.00
C HIS A 28 -47.36 -17.91 59.48
N CYS A 29 -48.57 -18.14 58.95
CA CYS A 29 -48.79 -18.21 57.51
C CYS A 29 -49.77 -17.13 57.06
N VAL A 30 -49.35 -16.29 56.13
CA VAL A 30 -50.18 -15.24 55.51
C VAL A 30 -50.45 -15.59 54.05
N ASP A 31 -51.50 -14.99 53.47
CA ASP A 31 -51.76 -15.13 52.04
C ASP A 31 -50.61 -14.56 51.21
N ALA A 32 -50.33 -15.16 50.05
CA ALA A 32 -49.26 -14.67 49.17
C ALA A 32 -49.46 -13.22 48.72
N SER A 33 -50.69 -12.70 48.79
CA SER A 33 -50.99 -11.29 48.55
C SER A 33 -50.53 -10.32 49.64
N GLU A 34 -50.32 -10.80 50.86
CA GLU A 34 -49.82 -10.00 51.97
C GLU A 34 -48.29 -9.92 52.01
N GLY A 35 -47.62 -10.75 51.20
CA GLY A 35 -46.18 -10.76 51.01
C GLY A 35 -45.38 -11.43 52.13
N PRO A 36 -44.10 -11.76 51.87
CA PRO A 36 -43.25 -12.52 52.79
C PRO A 36 -42.94 -11.77 54.10
N GLY A 37 -42.89 -10.44 54.07
CA GLY A 37 -42.56 -9.64 55.26
C GLY A 37 -43.63 -9.67 56.35
N SER A 38 -44.89 -9.91 55.99
CA SER A 38 -45.99 -10.00 56.95
C SER A 38 -45.87 -11.27 57.80
N ALA A 39 -45.65 -12.43 57.17
CA ALA A 39 -45.37 -13.67 57.89
C ALA A 39 -44.09 -13.58 58.74
N TRP A 40 -43.03 -12.95 58.20
CA TRP A 40 -41.79 -12.74 58.95
C TRP A 40 -41.99 -11.92 60.22
N SER A 41 -42.75 -10.82 60.14
CA SER A 41 -42.98 -9.92 61.28
C SER A 41 -43.77 -10.62 62.39
N GLU A 42 -44.73 -11.47 62.04
CA GLU A 42 -45.47 -12.30 63.01
C GLU A 42 -44.55 -13.33 63.67
N ALA A 43 -43.68 -14.00 62.90
CA ALA A 43 -42.72 -14.96 63.44
C ALA A 43 -41.66 -14.30 64.34
N GLU A 44 -41.21 -13.08 64.01
CA GLU A 44 -40.27 -12.30 64.81
C GLU A 44 -40.87 -11.81 66.13
N ALA A 45 -42.17 -11.51 66.15
CA ALA A 45 -42.87 -11.17 67.39
C ALA A 45 -42.99 -12.37 68.36
N ASP A 46 -43.00 -13.59 67.82
CA ASP A 46 -43.24 -14.84 68.56
C ASP A 46 -41.96 -15.59 68.97
N GLY A 47 -40.78 -15.18 68.52
CA GLY A 47 -39.53 -15.84 68.88
C GLY A 47 -38.28 -15.19 68.29
N GLU A 48 -37.12 -15.71 68.70
CA GLU A 48 -35.83 -15.17 68.28
C GLU A 48 -35.34 -15.78 66.96
N LEU A 49 -34.46 -15.06 66.28
CA LEU A 49 -33.71 -15.55 65.13
C LEU A 49 -32.93 -16.84 65.47
N PRO A 50 -32.67 -17.73 64.50
CA PRO A 50 -33.03 -17.62 63.08
C PRO A 50 -34.51 -17.92 62.82
N ILE A 51 -35.12 -17.18 61.89
CA ILE A 51 -36.48 -17.42 61.41
C ILE A 51 -36.36 -18.14 60.07
N GLN A 52 -36.99 -19.31 59.95
CA GLN A 52 -37.13 -20.00 58.68
C GLN A 52 -38.41 -19.56 57.98
N MET A 53 -38.34 -19.41 56.66
CA MET A 53 -39.48 -18.98 55.85
C MET A 53 -39.64 -19.86 54.61
N TRP A 54 -40.86 -20.12 54.18
CA TRP A 54 -41.15 -20.94 53.01
C TRP A 54 -42.49 -20.53 52.38
N ALA A 55 -42.70 -20.93 51.13
CA ALA A 55 -43.97 -20.78 50.45
C ALA A 55 -44.68 -22.15 50.38
N VAL A 56 -45.97 -22.17 50.68
CA VAL A 56 -46.83 -23.36 50.60
C VAL A 56 -47.81 -23.20 49.45
N GLU A 57 -48.10 -24.31 48.78
CA GLU A 57 -49.10 -24.41 47.73
C GLU A 57 -50.51 -23.99 48.21
N PRO A 58 -51.43 -23.60 47.29
CA PRO A 58 -52.80 -23.25 47.64
C PRO A 58 -53.53 -24.44 48.28
N SER A 59 -54.20 -24.22 49.41
CA SER A 59 -54.90 -25.29 50.14
C SER A 59 -56.06 -25.87 49.33
N GLY A 60 -56.00 -27.17 49.00
CA GLY A 60 -57.12 -27.93 48.43
C GLY A 60 -56.89 -28.54 47.04
N ALA A 61 -55.76 -28.26 46.37
CA ALA A 61 -55.40 -28.94 45.12
C ALA A 61 -54.61 -30.23 45.43
N MET A 62 -54.97 -31.37 44.84
CA MET A 62 -54.02 -32.49 44.79
C MET A 62 -52.84 -32.07 43.92
N LEU A 63 -51.62 -32.47 44.31
CA LEU A 63 -50.37 -32.09 43.61
C LEU A 63 -50.42 -32.42 42.10
N ASP A 64 -51.23 -33.41 41.72
CA ASP A 64 -51.39 -33.89 40.35
C ASP A 64 -52.15 -32.88 39.47
N ASP A 65 -53.16 -32.18 40.02
CA ASP A 65 -53.87 -31.10 39.30
C ASP A 65 -53.01 -29.84 39.19
N PHE A 66 -52.16 -29.59 40.19
CA PHE A 66 -51.27 -28.44 40.24
C PHE A 66 -50.03 -28.58 39.33
N ALA A 67 -49.49 -29.80 39.20
CA ALA A 67 -48.36 -30.08 38.31
C ALA A 67 -48.75 -30.08 36.82
N ALA A 68 -50.03 -30.30 36.51
CA ALA A 68 -50.56 -30.23 35.14
C ALA A 68 -50.77 -28.79 34.63
N ASP A 69 -50.79 -27.80 35.51
CA ASP A 69 -50.88 -26.38 35.18
C ASP A 69 -49.51 -25.70 35.30
N ALA A 70 -48.86 -25.50 34.14
CA ALA A 70 -47.54 -24.88 34.07
C ALA A 70 -47.51 -23.42 34.59
N ALA A 71 -48.63 -22.69 34.50
CA ALA A 71 -48.70 -21.32 35.00
C ALA A 71 -48.77 -21.32 36.54
N ALA A 72 -49.55 -22.22 37.12
CA ALA A 72 -49.65 -22.37 38.57
C ALA A 72 -48.32 -22.84 39.20
N LEU A 73 -47.65 -23.81 38.57
CA LEU A 73 -46.35 -24.29 39.02
C LEU A 73 -45.27 -23.20 38.99
N ARG A 74 -45.24 -22.40 37.91
CA ARG A 74 -44.32 -21.26 37.78
C ARG A 74 -44.59 -20.20 38.84
N ALA A 75 -45.86 -19.86 39.07
CA ALA A 75 -46.27 -18.90 40.09
C ALA A 75 -45.86 -19.33 41.52
N TRP A 76 -45.85 -20.64 41.82
CA TRP A 76 -45.35 -21.14 43.10
C TRP A 76 -43.83 -21.09 43.22
N PHE A 77 -43.09 -21.40 42.15
CA PHE A 77 -41.62 -21.19 42.16
C PHE A 77 -41.26 -19.72 42.35
N ASP A 78 -42.00 -18.81 41.72
CA ASP A 78 -41.81 -17.37 41.92
C ASP A 78 -42.07 -16.98 43.38
N ASN A 79 -43.05 -17.58 44.05
CA ASN A 79 -43.27 -17.39 45.50
C ASN A 79 -42.10 -17.96 46.34
N ILE A 80 -41.58 -19.15 46.04
CA ILE A 80 -40.39 -19.68 46.73
C ILE A 80 -39.21 -18.72 46.60
N GLU A 81 -38.97 -18.22 45.39
CA GLU A 81 -37.89 -17.24 45.14
C GLU A 81 -38.12 -15.95 45.92
N ARG A 82 -39.35 -15.43 45.97
CA ARG A 82 -39.69 -14.24 46.77
C ARG A 82 -39.44 -14.45 48.26
N ALA A 83 -39.76 -15.63 48.81
CA ALA A 83 -39.50 -15.92 50.21
C ALA A 83 -37.99 -15.97 50.51
N VAL A 84 -37.22 -16.67 49.66
CA VAL A 84 -35.76 -16.76 49.82
C VAL A 84 -35.10 -15.40 49.61
N ALA A 85 -35.53 -14.64 48.60
CA ALA A 85 -35.04 -13.30 48.30
C ALA A 85 -35.33 -12.33 49.45
N TYR A 86 -36.50 -12.39 50.07
CA TYR A 86 -36.81 -11.55 51.23
C TYR A 86 -35.83 -11.78 52.39
N VAL A 87 -35.56 -13.05 52.75
CA VAL A 87 -34.61 -13.38 53.83
C VAL A 87 -33.18 -12.98 53.46
N ARG A 88 -32.79 -13.19 52.19
CA ARG A 88 -31.43 -12.89 51.69
C ARG A 88 -31.17 -11.40 51.53
N ASP A 89 -32.10 -10.68 50.90
CA ASP A 89 -31.88 -9.35 50.35
C ASP A 89 -32.47 -8.25 51.24
N GLU A 90 -33.62 -8.50 51.89
CA GLU A 90 -34.26 -7.53 52.79
C GLU A 90 -33.80 -7.70 54.24
N GLN A 91 -33.92 -8.92 54.79
CA GLN A 91 -33.53 -9.20 56.18
C GLN A 91 -32.02 -9.38 56.36
N LYS A 92 -31.32 -9.79 55.30
CA LYS A 92 -29.85 -9.95 55.24
C LYS A 92 -29.27 -10.77 56.40
N ASN A 93 -30.03 -11.75 56.91
CA ASN A 93 -29.60 -12.61 58.01
C ASN A 93 -29.17 -13.98 57.47
N ALA A 94 -27.87 -14.27 57.58
CA ALA A 94 -27.28 -15.50 57.06
C ALA A 94 -27.75 -16.77 57.80
N GLU A 95 -28.05 -16.68 59.09
CA GLU A 95 -28.53 -17.81 59.89
C GLU A 95 -29.98 -18.15 59.55
N SER A 96 -30.83 -17.15 59.37
CA SER A 96 -32.22 -17.30 58.90
C SER A 96 -32.30 -17.76 57.45
N LEU A 97 -31.40 -17.29 56.58
CA LEU A 97 -31.32 -17.79 55.21
C LEU A 97 -30.91 -19.27 55.19
N ARG A 98 -29.93 -19.65 56.03
CA ARG A 98 -29.53 -21.05 56.18
C ARG A 98 -30.67 -21.91 56.72
N ALA A 99 -31.40 -21.42 57.73
CA ALA A 99 -32.55 -22.10 58.31
C ALA A 99 -33.69 -22.25 57.29
N THR A 100 -33.94 -21.22 56.47
CA THR A 100 -34.90 -21.26 55.36
C THR A 100 -34.53 -22.31 54.33
N LEU A 101 -33.28 -22.31 53.84
CA LEU A 101 -32.83 -23.21 52.78
C LEU A 101 -32.65 -24.67 53.23
N HIS A 102 -32.45 -24.94 54.51
CA HIS A 102 -32.22 -26.29 55.05
C HIS A 102 -33.36 -26.81 55.93
N GLY A 103 -34.33 -25.96 56.25
CA GLY A 103 -35.50 -26.28 57.08
C GLY A 103 -36.68 -26.76 56.24
N ARG A 104 -37.86 -26.19 56.50
CA ARG A 104 -39.12 -26.65 55.89
C ARG A 104 -39.13 -26.61 54.37
N LEU A 105 -38.49 -25.61 53.75
CA LEU A 105 -38.42 -25.49 52.28
C LEU A 105 -37.69 -26.67 51.63
N LEU A 106 -36.56 -27.11 52.20
CA LEU A 106 -35.84 -28.28 51.70
C LEU A 106 -36.68 -29.55 51.81
N GLY A 107 -37.42 -29.70 52.92
CA GLY A 107 -38.36 -30.81 53.10
C GLY A 107 -39.43 -30.87 52.02
N LEU A 108 -40.02 -29.72 51.67
CA LEU A 108 -41.01 -29.61 50.59
C LEU A 108 -40.41 -29.94 49.22
N LEU A 109 -39.22 -29.42 48.90
CA LEU A 109 -38.53 -29.71 47.64
C LEU A 109 -38.15 -31.19 47.50
N LEU A 110 -37.69 -31.83 48.58
CA LEU A 110 -37.38 -33.26 48.59
C LEU A 110 -38.62 -34.13 48.42
N GLN A 111 -39.74 -33.75 49.06
CA GLN A 111 -41.01 -34.45 48.91
C GLN A 111 -41.55 -34.36 47.46
N SER A 112 -41.45 -33.17 46.84
CA SER A 112 -41.82 -32.97 45.43
C SER A 112 -40.92 -33.77 44.49
N ARG A 113 -39.61 -33.82 44.75
CA ARG A 113 -38.66 -34.64 43.99
C ARG A 113 -38.97 -36.14 44.11
N GLN A 114 -39.25 -36.64 45.32
CA GLN A 114 -39.59 -38.05 45.51
C GLN A 114 -40.89 -38.43 44.78
N ARG A 115 -41.88 -37.53 44.74
CA ARG A 115 -43.10 -37.73 43.96
C ARG A 115 -42.86 -37.67 42.45
N GLN A 116 -42.02 -36.76 41.96
CA GLN A 116 -41.59 -36.74 40.56
C GLN A 116 -40.85 -38.02 40.17
N GLU A 117 -39.94 -38.53 41.03
CA GLU A 117 -39.25 -39.80 40.80
C GLU A 117 -40.21 -41.00 40.79
N ALA A 118 -41.36 -40.92 41.50
CA ALA A 118 -42.42 -41.93 41.44
C ALA A 118 -43.21 -41.84 40.12
N ILE A 119 -43.57 -40.64 39.66
CA ILE A 119 -44.26 -40.41 38.38
C ILE A 119 -43.38 -40.81 37.19
N LEU A 120 -42.09 -40.47 37.21
CA LEU A 120 -41.11 -40.81 36.18
C LEU A 120 -40.78 -42.31 36.12
N LYS A 121 -41.10 -43.09 37.16
CA LYS A 121 -41.00 -44.55 37.14
C LYS A 121 -42.19 -45.23 36.45
N GLU A 122 -43.32 -44.53 36.30
CA GLU A 122 -44.52 -45.07 35.66
C GLU A 122 -44.54 -44.84 34.14
N GLU A 123 -43.80 -43.88 33.58
CA GLU A 123 -43.61 -43.71 32.12
C GLU A 123 -42.18 -43.25 31.73
N PRO A 124 -41.40 -44.04 30.96
CA PRO A 124 -40.04 -43.66 30.58
C PRO A 124 -40.00 -42.78 29.32
N VAL A 125 -39.56 -41.52 29.43
CA VAL A 125 -39.31 -40.62 28.28
C VAL A 125 -37.84 -40.72 27.80
N ARG A 126 -37.62 -41.02 26.51
CA ARG A 126 -36.32 -41.19 25.82
C ARG A 126 -35.57 -39.87 25.49
N ALA A 127 -35.20 -39.08 26.49
CA ALA A 127 -34.53 -37.79 26.24
C ALA A 127 -33.05 -37.90 25.80
N ALA A 128 -32.31 -38.90 26.30
CA ALA A 128 -30.89 -39.09 25.97
C ALA A 128 -30.68 -39.55 24.52
N ASP A 129 -31.53 -40.47 24.05
CA ASP A 129 -31.47 -40.99 22.68
C ASP A 129 -31.73 -39.87 21.65
N ASN A 130 -32.64 -38.94 21.96
CA ASN A 130 -32.99 -37.82 21.09
C ASN A 130 -31.86 -36.79 20.96
N PHE A 131 -31.06 -36.55 22.01
CA PHE A 131 -29.90 -35.65 21.94
C PHE A 131 -28.76 -36.25 21.12
N GLN A 132 -28.49 -37.55 21.30
CA GLN A 132 -27.47 -38.25 20.52
C GLN A 132 -27.87 -38.35 19.04
N GLN A 133 -29.14 -38.61 18.75
CA GLN A 133 -29.68 -38.54 17.39
C GLN A 133 -29.51 -37.14 16.80
N ALA A 134 -29.90 -36.08 17.52
CA ALA A 134 -29.76 -34.70 17.03
C ALA A 134 -28.30 -34.28 16.76
N MET A 135 -27.34 -34.71 17.59
CA MET A 135 -25.91 -34.45 17.37
C MET A 135 -25.37 -35.24 16.18
N THR A 136 -25.82 -36.48 15.99
CA THR A 136 -25.41 -37.33 14.85
C THR A 136 -26.01 -36.82 13.54
N ASP A 137 -27.28 -36.44 13.55
CA ASP A 137 -27.97 -35.85 12.41
C ASP A 137 -27.34 -34.50 12.03
N LYS A 138 -26.95 -33.68 13.01
CA LYS A 138 -26.23 -32.41 12.76
C LYS A 138 -24.82 -32.64 12.23
N ALA A 139 -24.08 -33.60 12.77
CA ALA A 139 -22.76 -33.96 12.26
C ALA A 139 -22.83 -34.49 10.81
N SER A 140 -23.83 -35.32 10.51
CA SER A 140 -24.05 -35.87 9.16
C SER A 140 -24.50 -34.78 8.16
N ALA A 141 -25.34 -33.84 8.62
CA ALA A 141 -25.78 -32.68 7.84
C ALA A 141 -24.64 -31.68 7.53
N GLU A 142 -23.58 -31.63 8.34
CA GLU A 142 -22.39 -30.80 8.13
C GLU A 142 -21.27 -31.55 7.38
N GLU A 143 -21.24 -32.89 7.45
CA GLU A 143 -20.27 -33.72 6.75
C GLU A 143 -20.44 -33.65 5.22
N GLU A 144 -21.67 -33.79 4.72
CA GLU A 144 -21.95 -33.68 3.29
C GLU A 144 -21.49 -32.34 2.66
N PRO A 145 -21.77 -31.15 3.23
CA PRO A 145 -21.28 -29.89 2.70
C PRO A 145 -19.76 -29.71 2.83
N LEU A 146 -19.12 -30.24 3.88
CA LEU A 146 -17.66 -30.24 4.00
C LEU A 146 -16.99 -31.14 2.95
N VAL A 147 -17.56 -32.33 2.70
CA VAL A 147 -17.09 -33.25 1.65
C VAL A 147 -17.29 -32.62 0.27
N ALA A 148 -18.41 -31.94 0.04
CA ALA A 148 -18.68 -31.22 -1.20
C ALA A 148 -17.71 -30.05 -1.42
N ALA A 149 -17.43 -29.27 -0.37
CA ALA A 149 -16.44 -28.18 -0.42
C ALA A 149 -15.03 -28.72 -0.70
N LEU A 150 -14.61 -29.79 -0.03
CA LEU A 150 -13.32 -30.43 -0.27
C LEU A 150 -13.20 -31.01 -1.69
N ALA A 151 -14.29 -31.57 -2.23
CA ALA A 151 -14.32 -32.05 -3.61
C ALA A 151 -14.21 -30.88 -4.61
N ALA A 152 -14.89 -29.76 -4.36
CA ALA A 152 -14.79 -28.55 -5.16
C ALA A 152 -13.37 -27.96 -5.12
N ASP A 153 -12.74 -27.91 -3.95
CA ASP A 153 -11.36 -27.45 -3.79
C ASP A 153 -10.36 -28.35 -4.52
N LYS A 154 -10.53 -29.67 -4.44
CA LYS A 154 -9.70 -30.62 -5.21
C LYS A 154 -9.83 -30.41 -6.72
N GLN A 155 -11.05 -30.18 -7.22
CA GLN A 155 -11.27 -29.87 -8.63
C GLN A 155 -10.63 -28.52 -9.01
N ALA A 156 -10.80 -27.49 -8.20
CA ALA A 156 -10.19 -26.18 -8.43
C ALA A 156 -8.65 -26.26 -8.43
N MET A 157 -8.05 -27.03 -7.51
CA MET A 157 -6.60 -27.25 -7.47
C MET A 157 -6.10 -28.02 -8.70
N ALA A 158 -6.86 -29.00 -9.20
CA ALA A 158 -6.51 -29.68 -10.45
C ALA A 158 -6.54 -28.74 -11.66
N VAL A 159 -7.53 -27.85 -11.74
CA VAL A 159 -7.61 -26.82 -12.79
C VAL A 159 -6.44 -25.83 -12.70
N VAL A 160 -6.14 -25.33 -11.50
CA VAL A 160 -4.99 -24.46 -11.24
C VAL A 160 -3.68 -25.12 -11.66
N GLN A 161 -3.49 -26.40 -11.34
CA GLN A 161 -2.30 -27.14 -11.75
C GLN A 161 -2.19 -27.24 -13.28
N ALA A 162 -3.31 -27.48 -13.98
CA ALA A 162 -3.35 -27.50 -15.44
C ALA A 162 -3.01 -26.13 -16.04
N ILE A 163 -3.51 -25.03 -15.46
CA ILE A 163 -3.17 -23.66 -15.88
C ILE A 163 -1.67 -23.41 -15.73
N PHE A 164 -1.06 -23.82 -14.61
CA PHE A 164 0.38 -23.66 -14.41
C PHE A 164 1.23 -24.48 -15.39
N GLU A 165 0.82 -25.72 -15.68
CA GLU A 165 1.54 -26.57 -16.62
C GLU A 165 1.42 -26.02 -18.06
N GLN A 166 0.24 -25.54 -18.43
CA GLN A 166 0.03 -24.85 -19.71
C GLN A 166 0.89 -23.59 -19.81
N ALA A 167 0.89 -22.74 -18.78
CA ALA A 167 1.72 -21.54 -18.75
C ALA A 167 3.22 -21.85 -18.82
N ARG A 168 3.67 -22.96 -18.20
CA ARG A 168 5.06 -23.44 -18.31
C ARG A 168 5.38 -23.89 -19.74
N SER A 169 4.48 -24.63 -20.38
CA SER A 169 4.62 -25.04 -21.78
C SER A 169 4.71 -23.84 -22.71
N ASP A 170 3.82 -22.85 -22.53
CA ASP A 170 3.77 -21.64 -23.36
C ASP A 170 4.97 -20.71 -23.12
N ALA A 171 5.50 -20.69 -21.90
CA ALA A 171 6.69 -19.91 -21.55
C ALA A 171 8.01 -20.54 -22.07
N ALA A 172 8.08 -21.86 -22.25
CA ALA A 172 9.29 -22.57 -22.67
C ALA A 172 9.96 -22.00 -23.94
N PRO A 173 9.24 -21.75 -25.06
CA PRO A 173 9.85 -21.13 -26.24
C PRO A 173 10.33 -19.70 -25.99
N LEU A 174 9.60 -18.94 -25.15
CA LEU A 174 9.96 -17.56 -24.81
C LEU A 174 11.22 -17.51 -23.93
N GLN A 175 11.40 -18.47 -23.03
CA GLN A 175 12.61 -18.61 -22.21
C GLN A 175 13.85 -18.83 -23.08
N SER A 176 13.78 -19.72 -24.06
CA SER A 176 14.86 -19.98 -25.01
C SER A 176 15.21 -18.72 -25.83
N ARG A 177 14.19 -18.02 -26.34
CA ARG A 177 14.37 -16.76 -27.05
C ARG A 177 14.98 -15.66 -26.17
N TYR A 178 14.53 -15.54 -24.93
CA TYR A 178 15.11 -14.61 -23.96
C TYR A 178 16.60 -14.88 -23.75
N ALA A 179 17.00 -16.14 -23.55
CA ALA A 179 18.40 -16.51 -23.42
C ALA A 179 19.22 -16.14 -24.68
N GLY A 180 18.66 -16.37 -25.87
CA GLY A 180 19.29 -15.96 -27.14
C GLY A 180 19.45 -14.44 -27.29
N VAL A 181 18.42 -13.66 -26.90
CA VAL A 181 18.49 -12.19 -26.85
C VAL A 181 19.56 -11.73 -25.85
N ALA A 182 19.61 -12.31 -24.66
CA ALA A 182 20.62 -11.98 -23.65
C ALA A 182 22.05 -12.30 -24.13
N ALA A 183 22.26 -13.43 -24.80
CA ALA A 183 23.55 -13.79 -25.38
C ALA A 183 23.99 -12.80 -26.48
N ARG A 184 23.08 -12.43 -27.39
CA ARG A 184 23.36 -11.42 -28.42
C ARG A 184 23.62 -10.04 -27.84
N PHE A 185 22.89 -9.66 -26.80
CA PHE A 185 23.16 -8.43 -26.06
C PHE A 185 24.57 -8.44 -25.43
N ALA A 186 24.97 -9.56 -24.81
CA ALA A 186 26.31 -9.69 -24.24
C ALA A 186 27.41 -9.62 -25.31
N ALA A 187 27.22 -10.29 -26.45
CA ALA A 187 28.12 -10.21 -27.60
C ALA A 187 28.21 -8.78 -28.14
N TYR A 188 27.08 -8.09 -28.29
CA TYR A 188 27.04 -6.68 -28.69
C TYR A 188 27.80 -5.82 -27.70
N ARG A 189 27.56 -5.94 -26.39
CA ARG A 189 28.32 -5.18 -25.37
C ARG A 189 29.83 -5.38 -25.47
N ALA A 190 30.29 -6.58 -25.80
CA ALA A 190 31.72 -6.86 -25.94
C ALA A 190 32.39 -6.08 -27.09
N THR A 191 31.63 -5.55 -28.06
CA THR A 191 32.19 -4.75 -29.17
C THR A 191 32.45 -3.29 -28.83
N GLU A 192 32.08 -2.81 -27.63
CA GLU A 192 32.18 -1.37 -27.26
C GLU A 192 33.61 -0.82 -27.35
N ALA A 193 34.60 -1.61 -26.91
CA ALA A 193 36.01 -1.22 -26.99
C ALA A 193 36.51 -1.14 -28.44
N VAL A 194 36.08 -2.07 -29.29
CA VAL A 194 36.46 -2.11 -30.72
C VAL A 194 35.87 -0.94 -31.47
N GLU A 195 34.59 -0.63 -31.24
CA GLU A 195 33.93 0.54 -31.84
C GLU A 195 34.63 1.84 -31.44
N THR A 196 34.94 2.00 -30.16
CA THR A 196 35.66 3.18 -29.65
C THR A 196 37.03 3.32 -30.30
N ALA A 197 37.78 2.21 -30.43
CA ALA A 197 39.07 2.19 -31.10
C ALA A 197 38.96 2.54 -32.60
N ALA A 198 37.92 2.07 -33.28
CA ALA A 198 37.65 2.37 -34.68
C ALA A 198 37.43 3.88 -34.89
N TYR A 199 36.57 4.52 -34.09
CA TYR A 199 36.36 5.97 -34.18
C TYR A 199 37.62 6.77 -33.83
N ALA A 200 38.41 6.34 -32.85
CA ALA A 200 39.69 6.97 -32.53
C ALA A 200 40.69 6.87 -33.70
N ALA A 201 40.74 5.71 -34.37
CA ALA A 201 41.58 5.52 -35.56
C ALA A 201 41.13 6.41 -36.72
N LEU A 202 39.83 6.50 -36.99
CA LEU A 202 39.25 7.39 -38.01
C LEU A 202 39.54 8.86 -37.71
N SER A 203 39.43 9.29 -36.45
CA SER A 203 39.82 10.64 -36.01
C SER A 203 41.29 10.94 -36.29
N LYS A 204 42.18 9.99 -35.95
CA LYS A 204 43.62 10.11 -36.19
C LYS A 204 43.95 10.15 -37.68
N GLN A 205 43.25 9.36 -38.50
CA GLN A 205 43.38 9.39 -39.95
C GLN A 205 42.93 10.74 -40.51
N ALA A 206 41.71 11.18 -40.19
CA ALA A 206 41.14 12.45 -40.65
C ALA A 206 42.01 13.66 -40.29
N SER A 207 42.63 13.68 -39.10
CA SER A 207 43.51 14.78 -38.71
C SER A 207 44.80 14.86 -39.53
N ARG A 208 45.25 13.74 -40.11
CA ARG A 208 46.46 13.63 -40.94
C ARG A 208 46.18 13.72 -42.44
N SER A 209 44.93 13.54 -42.86
CA SER A 209 44.52 13.68 -44.26
C SER A 209 44.77 15.10 -44.79
N ASP A 210 45.14 15.17 -46.06
CA ASP A 210 45.06 16.37 -46.88
C ASP A 210 43.62 16.57 -47.42
N ILE A 211 43.39 17.63 -48.19
CA ILE A 211 42.05 17.96 -48.70
C ILE A 211 41.45 16.80 -49.49
N ASP A 212 42.23 16.15 -50.35
CA ASP A 212 41.75 15.08 -51.22
C ASP A 212 41.44 13.80 -50.43
N GLY A 213 42.15 13.55 -49.32
CA GLY A 213 41.92 12.42 -48.42
C GLY A 213 40.79 12.61 -47.39
N LEU A 214 40.20 13.81 -47.26
CA LEU A 214 39.13 14.05 -46.27
C LEU A 214 37.79 13.44 -46.67
N ASP A 215 37.48 13.36 -47.96
CA ASP A 215 36.22 12.76 -48.44
C ASP A 215 36.17 11.25 -48.13
N GLY A 216 37.30 10.56 -48.28
CA GLY A 216 37.43 9.16 -47.88
C GLY A 216 37.30 8.96 -46.38
N ALA A 217 37.83 9.88 -45.57
CA ALA A 217 37.68 9.84 -44.11
C ALA A 217 36.22 10.08 -43.69
N GLU A 218 35.51 11.02 -44.32
CA GLU A 218 34.10 11.29 -44.09
C GLU A 218 33.22 10.07 -44.39
N GLN A 219 33.45 9.43 -45.55
CA GLN A 219 32.74 8.19 -45.94
C GLN A 219 33.01 7.03 -44.98
N ALA A 220 34.25 6.88 -44.51
CA ALA A 220 34.61 5.84 -43.55
C ALA A 220 33.93 6.05 -42.18
N VAL A 221 33.78 7.31 -41.72
CA VAL A 221 33.01 7.64 -40.51
C VAL A 221 31.53 7.29 -40.68
N LEU A 222 30.94 7.62 -41.82
CA LEU A 222 29.54 7.28 -42.11
C LEU A 222 29.31 5.76 -42.19
N ALA A 223 30.25 5.02 -42.78
CA ALA A 223 30.19 3.56 -42.84
C ALA A 223 30.27 2.94 -41.44
N ALA A 224 31.19 3.42 -40.59
CA ALA A 224 31.31 2.97 -39.20
C ALA A 224 30.03 3.23 -38.40
N ALA A 225 29.41 4.40 -38.56
CA ALA A 225 28.15 4.73 -37.90
C ALA A 225 27.00 3.81 -38.34
N ARG A 226 26.90 3.52 -39.64
CA ARG A 226 25.89 2.58 -40.17
C ARG A 226 26.07 1.18 -39.60
N GLU A 227 27.30 0.69 -39.54
CA GLU A 227 27.60 -0.63 -38.98
C GLU A 227 27.31 -0.69 -37.48
N ALA A 228 27.68 0.36 -36.74
CA ALA A 228 27.40 0.47 -35.30
C ALA A 228 25.89 0.45 -34.98
N SER A 229 25.06 0.95 -35.89
CA SER A 229 23.59 1.01 -35.72
C SER A 229 22.84 -0.23 -36.21
N ARG A 230 23.44 -1.09 -37.04
CA ARG A 230 22.74 -2.25 -37.64
C ARG A 230 22.36 -3.31 -36.61
N ALA A 231 23.36 -3.91 -35.96
CA ALA A 231 23.15 -4.96 -34.96
C ALA A 231 22.22 -4.55 -33.78
N PRO A 232 22.33 -3.34 -33.20
CA PRO A 232 21.42 -2.95 -32.12
C PRO A 232 19.98 -2.70 -32.59
N ASN A 233 19.75 -2.30 -33.85
CA ASN A 233 18.40 -2.16 -34.39
C ASN A 233 17.71 -3.52 -34.54
N GLU A 234 18.40 -4.51 -35.08
CA GLU A 234 17.91 -5.90 -35.15
C GLU A 234 17.59 -6.44 -33.74
N LEU A 235 18.52 -6.26 -32.80
CA LEU A 235 18.32 -6.65 -31.40
C LEU A 235 17.15 -5.89 -30.74
N ALA A 236 16.96 -4.61 -31.04
CA ALA A 236 15.86 -3.82 -30.50
C ALA A 236 14.50 -4.33 -30.98
N THR A 237 14.37 -4.66 -32.27
CA THR A 237 13.15 -5.26 -32.82
C THR A 237 12.82 -6.58 -32.13
N GLU A 238 13.81 -7.46 -31.95
CA GLU A 238 13.61 -8.73 -31.27
C GLU A 238 13.22 -8.57 -29.80
N ILE A 239 13.85 -7.64 -29.09
CA ILE A 239 13.51 -7.30 -27.71
C ILE A 239 12.06 -6.81 -27.62
N MET A 240 11.63 -5.93 -28.53
CA MET A 240 10.26 -5.41 -28.56
C MET A 240 9.24 -6.52 -28.84
N THR A 241 9.50 -7.37 -29.84
CA THR A 241 8.64 -8.51 -30.15
C THR A 241 8.53 -9.46 -28.96
N LEU A 242 9.65 -9.86 -28.36
CA LEU A 242 9.65 -10.75 -27.19
C LEU A 242 8.95 -10.11 -25.98
N SER A 243 9.10 -8.79 -25.78
CA SER A 243 8.41 -8.08 -24.71
C SER A 243 6.90 -8.07 -24.90
N ALA A 244 6.42 -7.95 -26.14
CA ALA A 244 5.00 -8.04 -26.47
C ALA A 244 4.45 -9.45 -26.23
N GLU A 245 5.17 -10.48 -26.65
CA GLU A 245 4.77 -11.88 -26.43
C GLU A 245 4.74 -12.25 -24.94
N LEU A 246 5.73 -11.79 -24.15
CA LEU A 246 5.73 -11.97 -22.70
C LEU A 246 4.53 -11.26 -22.04
N ARG A 247 4.17 -10.06 -22.49
CA ARG A 247 2.97 -9.38 -21.99
C ARG A 247 1.69 -10.13 -22.35
N ALA A 248 1.59 -10.66 -23.58
CA ALA A 248 0.45 -11.46 -23.99
C ALA A 248 0.32 -12.75 -23.15
N LEU A 249 1.44 -13.43 -22.88
CA LEU A 249 1.48 -14.58 -21.96
C LEU A 249 1.02 -14.18 -20.56
N ALA A 250 1.49 -13.05 -20.03
CA ALA A 250 1.12 -12.58 -18.71
C ALA A 250 -0.39 -12.29 -18.61
N VAL A 251 -0.97 -11.62 -19.62
CA VAL A 251 -2.41 -11.35 -19.67
C VAL A 251 -3.21 -12.64 -19.75
N SER A 252 -2.83 -13.57 -20.63
CA SER A 252 -3.52 -14.86 -20.78
C SER A 252 -3.46 -15.70 -19.50
N PHE A 253 -2.31 -15.72 -18.82
CA PHE A 253 -2.17 -16.41 -17.55
C PHE A 253 -3.00 -15.75 -16.45
N GLU A 254 -3.00 -14.42 -16.37
CA GLU A 254 -3.76 -13.66 -15.38
C GLU A 254 -5.29 -13.87 -15.56
N GLU A 255 -5.77 -13.87 -16.81
CA GLU A 255 -7.16 -14.17 -17.14
C GLU A 255 -7.55 -15.60 -16.77
N ALA A 256 -6.66 -16.58 -17.02
CA ALA A 256 -6.91 -17.98 -16.68
C ALA A 256 -6.91 -18.22 -15.16
N ILE A 257 -6.04 -17.55 -14.41
CA ILE A 257 -5.90 -17.76 -12.96
C ILE A 257 -6.88 -16.90 -12.14
N ALA A 258 -7.43 -15.82 -12.71
CA ALA A 258 -8.33 -14.90 -12.01
C ALA A 258 -9.50 -15.59 -11.27
N PRO A 259 -10.22 -16.57 -11.86
CA PRO A 259 -11.32 -17.27 -11.18
C PRO A 259 -10.88 -18.10 -9.97
N HIS A 260 -9.58 -18.39 -9.84
CA HIS A 260 -9.03 -19.29 -8.83
C HIS A 260 -8.19 -18.58 -7.76
N LYS A 261 -8.15 -17.24 -7.78
CA LYS A 261 -7.36 -16.44 -6.82
C LYS A 261 -7.80 -16.65 -5.37
N GLU A 262 -9.10 -16.76 -5.12
CA GLU A 262 -9.63 -16.97 -3.76
C GLU A 262 -9.23 -18.36 -3.23
N VAL A 263 -9.28 -19.39 -4.07
CA VAL A 263 -8.85 -20.74 -3.69
C VAL A 263 -7.35 -20.74 -3.38
N LEU A 264 -6.52 -20.11 -4.22
CA LEU A 264 -5.09 -19.97 -3.95
C LEU A 264 -4.82 -19.25 -2.61
N ALA A 265 -5.54 -18.15 -2.34
CA ALA A 265 -5.40 -17.39 -1.10
C ALA A 265 -5.78 -18.20 0.15
N THR A 266 -6.87 -18.98 0.09
CA THR A 266 -7.32 -19.87 1.19
C THR A 266 -6.25 -20.89 1.58
N TYR A 267 -5.51 -21.40 0.60
CA TYR A 267 -4.42 -22.35 0.82
C TYR A 267 -3.03 -21.69 0.98
N GLY A 268 -2.96 -20.37 1.12
CA GLY A 268 -1.72 -19.62 1.32
C GLY A 268 -0.78 -19.59 0.10
N ALA A 269 -1.28 -19.90 -1.09
CA ALA A 269 -0.53 -19.85 -2.34
C ALA A 269 -0.67 -18.47 -3.01
N VAL A 270 0.43 -17.96 -3.56
CA VAL A 270 0.48 -16.67 -4.25
C VAL A 270 0.58 -16.90 -5.76
N VAL A 271 -0.15 -16.11 -6.54
CA VAL A 271 0.00 -16.11 -8.00
C VAL A 271 1.41 -15.61 -8.36
N PRO A 272 2.22 -16.41 -9.07
CA PRO A 272 3.59 -16.03 -9.39
C PRO A 272 3.62 -14.94 -10.46
N ASP A 273 4.54 -13.98 -10.29
CA ASP A 273 4.91 -13.05 -11.34
C ASP A 273 5.79 -13.75 -12.38
N MET A 274 5.21 -14.07 -13.54
CA MET A 274 5.87 -14.86 -14.57
C MET A 274 6.80 -14.03 -15.47
N THR A 275 6.65 -12.70 -15.54
CA THR A 275 7.24 -11.92 -16.64
C THR A 275 7.93 -10.62 -16.24
N SER A 276 7.64 -10.01 -15.08
CA SER A 276 8.13 -8.66 -14.81
C SER A 276 9.66 -8.61 -14.70
N GLY A 277 10.29 -9.65 -14.18
CA GLY A 277 11.76 -9.77 -14.16
C GLY A 277 12.37 -9.74 -15.56
N ALA A 278 11.84 -10.55 -16.48
CA ALA A 278 12.28 -10.60 -17.87
C ALA A 278 12.01 -9.26 -18.59
N LEU A 279 10.82 -8.67 -18.41
CA LEU A 279 10.45 -7.39 -19.03
C LEU A 279 11.34 -6.23 -18.55
N ARG A 280 11.70 -6.18 -17.26
CA ARG A 280 12.65 -5.19 -16.73
C ARG A 280 14.02 -5.35 -17.37
N SER A 281 14.49 -6.59 -17.49
CA SER A 281 15.79 -6.91 -18.10
C SER A 281 15.82 -6.53 -19.59
N LEU A 282 14.80 -6.92 -20.36
CA LEU A 282 14.63 -6.56 -21.77
C LEU A 282 14.59 -5.04 -21.97
N SER A 283 13.83 -4.32 -21.14
CA SER A 283 13.77 -2.85 -21.19
C SER A 283 15.13 -2.22 -20.90
N ALA A 284 15.90 -2.75 -19.95
CA ALA A 284 17.25 -2.28 -19.65
C ALA A 284 18.22 -2.54 -20.82
N MET A 285 18.14 -3.70 -21.47
CA MET A 285 18.92 -4.03 -22.67
C MET A 285 18.61 -3.08 -23.82
N LEU A 286 17.32 -2.85 -24.10
CA LEU A 286 16.86 -1.92 -25.12
C LEU A 286 17.37 -0.50 -24.85
N GLY A 287 17.18 0.00 -23.63
CA GLY A 287 17.63 1.33 -23.24
C GLY A 287 19.15 1.47 -23.32
N TYR A 288 19.92 0.43 -23.01
CA TYR A 288 21.37 0.45 -23.21
C TYR A 288 21.74 0.50 -24.70
N ALA A 289 21.12 -0.34 -25.54
CA ALA A 289 21.39 -0.39 -26.97
C ALA A 289 21.11 0.97 -27.64
N GLN A 290 19.95 1.58 -27.34
CA GLN A 290 19.57 2.90 -27.81
C GLN A 290 20.55 4.00 -27.36
N ARG A 291 20.96 4.00 -26.09
CA ARG A 291 21.96 4.97 -25.59
C ARG A 291 23.31 4.82 -26.27
N ARG A 292 23.72 3.60 -26.60
CA ARG A 292 24.98 3.36 -27.30
C ARG A 292 24.91 3.83 -28.75
N VAL A 293 23.82 3.55 -29.47
CA VAL A 293 23.59 4.09 -30.82
C VAL A 293 23.65 5.61 -30.82
N ALA A 294 22.91 6.26 -29.91
CA ALA A 294 22.92 7.73 -29.80
C ALA A 294 24.32 8.29 -29.51
N ARG A 295 25.13 7.60 -28.70
CA ARG A 295 26.52 7.98 -28.45
C ARG A 295 27.38 7.82 -29.70
N SER A 296 27.19 6.73 -30.45
CA SER A 296 27.89 6.45 -31.70
C SER A 296 27.57 7.53 -32.74
N ASP A 297 26.29 7.84 -32.93
CA ASP A 297 25.82 8.88 -33.85
C ASP A 297 26.35 10.26 -33.47
N ALA A 298 26.36 10.59 -32.17
CA ALA A 298 26.95 11.84 -31.68
C ALA A 298 28.46 11.89 -31.95
N THR A 299 29.17 10.77 -31.79
CA THR A 299 30.61 10.67 -32.05
C THR A 299 30.90 10.83 -33.55
N ALA A 300 30.14 10.15 -34.41
CA ALA A 300 30.24 10.29 -35.86
C ALA A 300 29.95 11.72 -36.31
N THR A 301 28.89 12.34 -35.78
CA THR A 301 28.54 13.74 -36.07
C THR A 301 29.67 14.70 -35.67
N ALA A 302 30.24 14.51 -34.48
CA ALA A 302 31.36 15.31 -34.02
C ALA A 302 32.61 15.13 -34.90
N LEU A 303 32.89 13.91 -35.35
CA LEU A 303 34.00 13.61 -36.26
C LEU A 303 33.80 14.23 -37.64
N ILE A 304 32.60 14.15 -38.22
CA ILE A 304 32.27 14.81 -39.48
C ILE A 304 32.42 16.33 -39.35
N GLY A 305 31.95 16.91 -38.24
CA GLY A 305 32.21 18.32 -37.93
C GLY A 305 33.70 18.65 -37.86
N GLY A 306 34.50 17.78 -37.25
CA GLY A 306 35.96 17.89 -37.21
C GLY A 306 36.62 17.81 -38.60
N VAL A 307 36.16 16.89 -39.46
CA VAL A 307 36.59 16.76 -40.86
C VAL A 307 36.29 18.05 -41.63
N ALA A 308 35.09 18.60 -41.49
CA ALA A 308 34.71 19.86 -42.13
C ALA A 308 35.59 21.04 -41.65
N LEU A 309 35.86 21.12 -40.34
CA LEU A 309 36.78 22.14 -39.78
C LEU A 309 38.20 21.96 -40.30
N ARG A 310 38.68 20.72 -40.44
CA ARG A 310 39.99 20.41 -41.00
C ARG A 310 40.07 20.83 -42.48
N ARG A 311 39.03 20.56 -43.26
CA ARG A 311 38.91 20.99 -44.67
C ARG A 311 39.05 22.50 -44.78
N GLN A 312 38.25 23.25 -44.01
CA GLN A 312 38.33 24.71 -43.95
C GLN A 312 39.71 25.21 -43.50
N ALA A 313 40.34 24.56 -42.50
CA ALA A 313 41.67 24.96 -42.04
C ALA A 313 42.73 24.76 -43.13
N LEU A 314 42.68 23.66 -43.88
CA LEU A 314 43.58 23.40 -45.00
C LEU A 314 43.36 24.40 -46.16
N GLU A 315 42.11 24.76 -46.45
CA GLU A 315 41.78 25.79 -47.44
C GLU A 315 42.33 27.16 -47.02
N ILE A 316 42.18 27.55 -45.75
CA ILE A 316 42.74 28.78 -45.19
C ILE A 316 44.28 28.76 -45.26
N LEU A 317 44.91 27.62 -45.00
CA LEU A 317 46.38 27.48 -45.10
C LEU A 317 46.89 27.63 -46.54
N LYS A 318 46.07 27.28 -47.54
CA LYS A 318 46.36 27.52 -48.96
C LYS A 318 46.08 28.97 -49.40
N ALA A 319 45.34 29.75 -48.62
CA ALA A 319 44.96 31.11 -48.96
C ALA A 319 46.09 32.12 -48.68
N ASP A 320 46.06 33.25 -49.40
CA ASP A 320 46.98 34.36 -49.17
C ASP A 320 46.77 35.02 -47.80
N GLU A 321 47.78 35.76 -47.34
CA GLU A 321 47.78 36.41 -46.02
C GLU A 321 46.62 37.39 -45.82
N GLY A 322 46.24 38.16 -46.85
CA GLY A 322 45.10 39.07 -46.77
C GLY A 322 43.75 38.37 -46.64
N VAL A 323 43.57 37.22 -47.31
CA VAL A 323 42.40 36.36 -47.10
C VAL A 323 42.38 35.78 -45.69
N ARG A 324 43.53 35.30 -45.18
CA ARG A 324 43.62 34.75 -43.81
C ARG A 324 43.25 35.78 -42.74
N GLU A 325 43.73 37.01 -42.85
CA GLU A 325 43.39 38.10 -41.91
C GLU A 325 41.90 38.46 -41.94
N ARG A 326 41.30 38.56 -43.14
CA ARG A 326 39.86 38.83 -43.28
C ARG A 326 39.00 37.73 -42.65
N ILE A 327 39.38 36.47 -42.85
CA ILE A 327 38.69 35.32 -42.25
C ILE A 327 38.83 35.35 -40.72
N ALA A 328 40.02 35.64 -40.19
CA ALA A 328 40.24 35.74 -38.75
C ALA A 328 39.37 36.85 -38.12
N ARG A 329 39.32 38.03 -38.75
CA ARG A 329 38.49 39.16 -38.30
C ARG A 329 37.01 38.81 -38.31
N SER A 330 36.51 38.27 -39.43
CA SER A 330 35.11 37.85 -39.56
C SER A 330 34.72 36.78 -38.53
N ARG A 331 35.62 35.82 -38.24
CA ARG A 331 35.39 34.80 -37.20
C ARG A 331 35.34 35.40 -35.80
N ILE A 332 36.21 36.36 -35.48
CA ILE A 332 36.21 37.08 -34.20
C ILE A 332 34.91 37.88 -34.03
N GLU A 333 34.49 38.60 -35.08
CA GLU A 333 33.23 39.36 -35.09
C GLU A 333 32.03 38.44 -34.86
N ARG A 334 31.92 37.34 -35.62
CA ARG A 334 30.84 36.37 -35.47
C ARG A 334 30.84 35.68 -34.10
N ALA A 335 32.01 35.33 -33.57
CA ALA A 335 32.12 34.75 -32.24
C ALA A 335 31.65 35.74 -31.16
N SER A 336 32.03 37.01 -31.29
CA SER A 336 31.58 38.10 -30.41
C SER A 336 30.06 38.27 -30.47
N GLU A 337 29.48 38.27 -31.67
CA GLU A 337 28.04 38.38 -31.88
C GLU A 337 27.27 37.21 -31.23
N VAL A 338 27.63 35.97 -31.58
CA VAL A 338 26.96 34.76 -31.06
C VAL A 338 27.09 34.66 -29.54
N PHE A 339 28.24 35.00 -28.98
CA PHE A 339 28.40 35.01 -27.53
C PHE A 339 27.59 36.12 -26.87
N GLY A 340 27.53 37.30 -27.47
CA GLY A 340 26.67 38.40 -27.02
C GLY A 340 25.19 38.04 -27.06
N GLU A 341 24.72 37.35 -28.11
CA GLU A 341 23.35 36.84 -28.21
C GLU A 341 23.03 35.78 -27.14
N ARG A 342 23.91 34.80 -26.96
CA ARG A 342 23.74 33.77 -25.93
C ARG A 342 23.76 34.34 -24.53
N ALA A 343 24.62 35.34 -24.26
CA ALA A 343 24.67 36.04 -22.99
C ALA A 343 23.34 36.76 -22.71
N ARG A 344 22.80 37.50 -23.68
CA ARG A 344 21.48 38.15 -23.60
C ARG A 344 20.36 37.13 -23.36
N ALA A 345 20.30 36.07 -24.17
CA ALA A 345 19.29 35.01 -24.03
C ALA A 345 19.33 34.36 -22.65
N ARG A 346 20.51 34.18 -22.06
CA ARG A 346 20.68 33.63 -20.72
C ARG A 346 20.15 34.56 -19.63
N VAL A 347 20.37 35.87 -19.77
CA VAL A 347 19.83 36.88 -18.85
C VAL A 347 18.30 36.95 -18.94
N GLU A 348 17.75 36.89 -20.16
CA GLU A 348 16.30 36.81 -20.39
C GLU A 348 15.69 35.55 -19.76
N ALA A 349 16.29 34.37 -19.99
CA ALA A 349 15.83 33.12 -19.41
C ALA A 349 15.83 33.12 -17.86
N LEU A 350 16.80 33.78 -17.23
CA LEU A 350 16.84 33.93 -15.76
C LEU A 350 15.82 34.94 -15.23
N SER A 351 15.42 35.90 -16.07
CA SER A 351 14.41 36.90 -15.75
C SER A 351 12.99 36.34 -15.92
N ALA A 352 12.82 35.32 -16.77
CA ALA A 352 11.56 34.60 -16.91
C ALA A 352 11.20 33.81 -15.63
N ALA A 353 9.89 33.64 -15.41
CA ALA A 353 9.39 32.79 -14.35
C ALA A 353 9.76 31.31 -14.62
N PRO A 354 10.09 30.52 -13.59
CA PRO A 354 10.34 29.09 -13.78
C PRO A 354 9.07 28.39 -14.29
N PRO A 355 9.20 27.33 -15.11
CA PRO A 355 8.06 26.52 -15.51
C PRO A 355 7.37 25.94 -14.27
N VAL A 356 6.05 25.80 -14.34
CA VAL A 356 5.25 25.19 -13.27
C VAL A 356 4.80 23.80 -13.68
N SER A 357 4.57 22.94 -12.70
CA SER A 357 4.02 21.60 -12.90
C SER A 357 2.56 21.70 -13.33
N GLU A 358 2.11 20.81 -14.21
CA GLU A 358 0.83 20.95 -14.92
C GLU A 358 -0.39 20.83 -13.99
N LYS A 359 -0.35 19.91 -13.03
CA LYS A 359 -1.48 19.62 -12.14
C LYS A 359 -1.39 20.38 -10.83
N LEU A 360 -0.19 20.49 -10.26
CA LEU A 360 0.01 21.12 -8.94
C LEU A 360 0.30 22.62 -9.01
N GLY A 361 0.62 23.16 -10.20
CA GLY A 361 0.96 24.58 -10.37
C GLY A 361 2.24 24.98 -9.60
N LEU A 362 3.07 24.01 -9.22
CA LEU A 362 4.26 24.25 -8.40
C LEU A 362 5.46 24.56 -9.31
N PRO A 363 6.31 25.55 -8.97
CA PRO A 363 7.46 25.89 -9.78
C PRO A 363 8.47 24.73 -9.78
N LEU A 364 8.97 24.38 -10.96
CA LEU A 364 10.08 23.45 -11.18
C LEU A 364 11.40 24.22 -11.14
N LEU A 365 12.30 23.80 -10.27
CA LEU A 365 13.45 24.61 -9.85
C LEU A 365 14.79 24.04 -10.33
N ALA A 366 14.86 22.79 -10.81
CA ALA A 366 16.12 22.16 -11.17
C ALA A 366 16.82 22.87 -12.34
N GLU A 367 16.08 23.21 -13.40
CA GLU A 367 16.62 23.93 -14.56
C GLU A 367 17.08 25.34 -14.18
N ARG A 368 16.30 26.05 -13.36
CA ARG A 368 16.65 27.39 -12.86
C ARG A 368 17.94 27.34 -12.04
N CYS A 369 18.08 26.36 -11.13
CA CYS A 369 19.31 26.16 -10.36
C CYS A 369 20.49 25.84 -11.27
N GLY A 370 20.31 24.98 -12.29
CA GLY A 370 21.34 24.70 -13.29
C GLY A 370 21.78 25.95 -14.05
N ALA A 371 20.83 26.78 -14.48
CA ALA A 371 21.09 28.02 -15.21
C ALA A 371 21.89 29.03 -14.36
N LEU A 372 21.50 29.22 -13.10
CA LEU A 372 22.17 30.09 -12.13
C LEU A 372 23.59 29.59 -11.82
N VAL A 373 23.78 28.29 -11.54
CA VAL A 373 25.11 27.71 -11.28
C VAL A 373 26.03 27.95 -12.47
N ALA A 374 25.55 27.65 -13.68
CA ALA A 374 26.36 27.83 -14.87
C ALA A 374 26.58 29.32 -15.22
N LEU A 375 25.74 30.26 -14.75
CA LEU A 375 26.05 31.68 -14.83
C LEU A 375 27.20 32.04 -13.89
N VAL A 376 27.15 31.63 -12.61
CA VAL A 376 28.21 31.92 -11.63
C VAL A 376 29.55 31.32 -12.06
N GLN A 377 29.54 30.11 -12.66
CA GLN A 377 30.76 29.48 -13.19
C GLN A 377 31.41 30.26 -14.35
N MET A 378 30.67 31.16 -15.02
CA MET A 378 31.22 32.02 -16.08
C MET A 378 31.92 33.27 -15.53
N ARG A 379 31.77 33.58 -14.24
CA ARG A 379 32.35 34.78 -13.61
C ARG A 379 33.85 34.90 -13.83
N PRO A 380 34.69 33.87 -13.60
CA PRO A 380 36.14 33.98 -13.82
C PRO A 380 36.51 34.31 -15.28
N LEU A 381 35.69 33.87 -16.24
CA LEU A 381 35.91 34.13 -17.66
C LEU A 381 35.57 35.58 -18.06
N CYS A 382 34.67 36.22 -17.31
CA CYS A 382 34.19 37.57 -17.61
C CYS A 382 34.82 38.67 -16.74
N GLU A 383 35.53 38.30 -15.68
CA GLU A 383 36.34 39.17 -14.83
C GLU A 383 37.84 39.14 -15.19
N ALA A 384 38.29 38.16 -15.97
CA ALA A 384 39.68 38.11 -16.43
C ALA A 384 40.05 39.36 -17.24
N ALA A 385 41.18 39.99 -16.89
CA ALA A 385 41.66 41.20 -17.54
C ALA A 385 42.13 40.91 -18.99
N GLY A 386 41.49 41.55 -19.96
CA GLY A 386 41.92 41.55 -21.37
C GLY A 386 40.77 41.79 -22.34
N SER A 387 40.97 42.67 -23.32
CA SER A 387 40.04 42.85 -24.45
C SER A 387 39.98 41.56 -25.27
N SER A 388 38.97 40.73 -25.00
CA SER A 388 38.70 39.54 -25.79
C SER A 388 37.41 39.73 -26.59
N TRP A 389 37.23 38.93 -27.64
CA TRP A 389 35.97 38.85 -28.41
C TRP A 389 34.73 38.58 -27.54
N ARG A 390 34.90 38.20 -26.26
CA ARG A 390 33.82 37.95 -25.30
C ARG A 390 33.32 39.21 -24.59
N GLU A 391 34.03 40.33 -24.71
CA GLU A 391 33.81 41.52 -23.87
C GLU A 391 32.36 42.03 -23.94
N ALA A 392 31.79 42.12 -25.14
CA ALA A 392 30.40 42.56 -25.32
C ALA A 392 29.39 41.67 -24.58
N GLY A 393 29.56 40.35 -24.61
CA GLY A 393 28.70 39.42 -23.87
C GLY A 393 28.98 39.41 -22.36
N CYS A 394 30.24 39.52 -21.96
CA CYS A 394 30.61 39.56 -20.54
C CYS A 394 30.13 40.83 -19.85
N ALA A 395 30.09 41.96 -20.56
CA ALA A 395 29.47 43.20 -20.07
C ALA A 395 28.00 43.00 -19.66
N VAL A 396 27.24 42.22 -20.44
CA VAL A 396 25.84 41.87 -20.13
C VAL A 396 25.73 40.99 -18.88
N LEU A 397 26.67 40.05 -18.69
CA LEU A 397 26.62 39.08 -17.59
C LEU A 397 27.12 39.65 -16.24
N ARG A 398 28.09 40.57 -16.24
CA ARG A 398 28.71 41.11 -15.01
C ARG A 398 27.70 41.66 -14.02
N GLY A 399 26.67 42.36 -14.50
CA GLY A 399 25.61 42.91 -13.64
C GLY A 399 24.70 41.86 -12.99
N ARG A 400 24.86 40.57 -13.29
CA ARG A 400 23.97 39.49 -12.82
C ARG A 400 24.67 38.45 -11.95
N PHE A 401 26.01 38.43 -11.85
CA PHE A 401 26.72 37.40 -11.09
C PHE A 401 26.36 37.43 -9.60
N ASP A 402 26.46 38.59 -8.95
CA ASP A 402 26.17 38.71 -7.52
C ASP A 402 24.70 38.42 -7.20
N ALA A 403 23.78 38.87 -8.06
CA ALA A 403 22.35 38.55 -7.95
C ALA A 403 22.07 37.05 -8.09
N ALA A 404 22.74 36.37 -9.04
CA ALA A 404 22.59 34.94 -9.24
C ALA A 404 23.17 34.12 -8.07
N GLU A 405 24.29 34.55 -7.50
CA GLU A 405 24.88 33.92 -6.32
C GLU A 405 23.99 34.08 -5.07
N ALA A 406 23.45 35.30 -4.86
CA ALA A 406 22.48 35.57 -3.80
C ALA A 406 21.20 34.75 -3.97
N GLU A 407 20.70 34.63 -5.21
CA GLU A 407 19.54 33.81 -5.53
C GLU A 407 19.84 32.34 -5.24
N LEU A 408 20.96 31.76 -5.69
CA LEU A 408 21.34 30.38 -5.39
C LEU A 408 21.40 30.08 -3.90
N ARG A 409 21.95 31.02 -3.11
CA ARG A 409 22.12 30.84 -1.67
C ARG A 409 20.81 30.84 -0.90
N THR A 410 19.79 31.57 -1.37
CA THR A 410 18.60 31.86 -0.54
C THR A 410 17.26 31.63 -1.22
N GLY A 411 17.18 31.81 -2.54
CA GLY A 411 15.95 31.73 -3.33
C GLY A 411 15.39 30.30 -3.44
N PRO A 412 16.05 29.38 -4.18
CA PRO A 412 15.60 28.00 -4.31
C PRO A 412 15.45 27.29 -2.96
N PRO A 413 16.40 27.39 -2.00
CA PRO A 413 16.23 26.76 -0.69
C PRO A 413 14.95 27.18 0.02
N ARG A 414 14.63 28.48 0.02
CA ARG A 414 13.41 29.01 0.66
C ARG A 414 12.14 28.53 -0.05
N LYS A 415 12.14 28.51 -1.39
CA LYS A 415 11.00 28.01 -2.18
C LYS A 415 10.76 26.52 -1.97
N ILE A 416 11.83 25.71 -1.99
CA ILE A 416 11.75 24.27 -1.75
C ILE A 416 11.22 24.02 -0.33
N ALA A 417 11.78 24.67 0.69
CA ALA A 417 11.33 24.50 2.07
C ALA A 417 9.84 24.85 2.29
N ALA A 418 9.37 25.94 1.67
CA ALA A 418 7.96 26.34 1.75
C ALA A 418 7.02 25.31 1.12
N VAL A 419 7.40 24.73 -0.02
CA VAL A 419 6.58 23.74 -0.72
C VAL A 419 6.65 22.36 -0.06
N LEU A 420 7.82 21.95 0.47
CA LEU A 420 7.96 20.70 1.21
C LEU A 420 7.02 20.63 2.42
N ALA A 421 6.85 21.75 3.15
CA ALA A 421 5.90 21.82 4.25
C ALA A 421 4.46 21.54 3.76
N ALA A 422 4.03 22.19 2.69
CA ALA A 422 2.70 21.98 2.10
C ALA A 422 2.50 20.57 1.51
N LEU A 423 3.53 19.95 0.95
CA LEU A 423 3.46 18.59 0.43
C LEU A 423 3.36 17.54 1.55
N ARG A 424 4.01 17.76 2.70
CA ARG A 424 3.87 16.89 3.89
C ARG A 424 2.42 16.86 4.39
N GLU A 425 1.77 18.02 4.47
CA GLU A 425 0.37 18.13 4.89
C GLU A 425 -0.60 17.42 3.95
N LYS A 426 -0.23 17.28 2.66
CA LYS A 426 -1.03 16.57 1.64
C LYS A 426 -0.77 15.06 1.57
N GLY A 427 -0.04 14.49 2.53
CA GLY A 427 0.13 13.03 2.66
C GLY A 427 1.14 12.40 1.70
N MET A 428 2.05 13.19 1.13
CA MET A 428 3.14 12.67 0.29
C MET A 428 4.11 11.78 1.08
N ALA A 429 4.69 10.78 0.40
CA ALA A 429 5.58 9.81 1.01
C ALA A 429 6.79 10.48 1.68
N ALA A 430 6.95 10.27 2.99
CA ALA A 430 7.98 10.91 3.82
C ALA A 430 9.40 10.69 3.27
N ALA A 431 9.72 9.49 2.79
CA ALA A 431 11.02 9.15 2.24
C ALA A 431 11.47 10.05 1.07
N ALA A 432 10.53 10.47 0.20
CA ALA A 432 10.85 11.34 -0.92
C ALA A 432 11.13 12.77 -0.46
N LEU A 433 10.37 13.27 0.52
CA LEU A 433 10.52 14.62 1.08
C LEU A 433 11.77 14.74 1.96
N ASP A 434 12.10 13.69 2.70
CA ASP A 434 13.30 13.62 3.53
C ASP A 434 14.57 13.60 2.69
N ALA A 435 14.55 12.94 1.53
CA ALA A 435 15.65 12.97 0.57
C ALA A 435 15.88 14.36 -0.06
N VAL A 436 14.86 15.22 -0.11
CA VAL A 436 15.02 16.63 -0.51
C VAL A 436 15.61 17.43 0.65
N GLN A 437 15.07 17.27 1.86
CA GLN A 437 15.52 17.99 3.05
C GLN A 437 16.99 17.71 3.38
N ALA A 438 17.40 16.44 3.36
CA ALA A 438 18.78 16.04 3.62
C ALA A 438 19.78 16.70 2.65
N ARG A 439 19.38 16.93 1.39
CA ARG A 439 20.22 17.63 0.41
C ARG A 439 20.30 19.13 0.66
N LEU A 440 19.20 19.75 1.11
CA LEU A 440 19.22 21.16 1.54
C LEU A 440 20.12 21.34 2.75
N ASP A 441 20.02 20.46 3.75
CA ASP A 441 20.82 20.52 4.97
C ASP A 441 22.31 20.30 4.68
N ALA A 442 22.64 19.49 3.66
CA ALA A 442 24.00 19.29 3.16
C ALA A 442 24.52 20.46 2.30
N GLY A 443 23.70 21.48 2.02
CA GLY A 443 24.06 22.60 1.14
C GLY A 443 24.09 22.26 -0.36
N ASP A 444 23.63 21.07 -0.76
CA ASP A 444 23.51 20.66 -2.17
C ASP A 444 22.21 21.21 -2.77
N VAL A 445 22.19 22.52 -3.03
CA VAL A 445 21.00 23.23 -3.56
C VAL A 445 20.54 22.66 -4.92
N LYS A 446 21.49 22.27 -5.77
CA LYS A 446 21.17 21.71 -7.10
C LYS A 446 20.58 20.32 -6.98
N GLY A 447 21.18 19.44 -6.18
CA GLY A 447 20.63 18.11 -5.93
C GLY A 447 19.29 18.17 -5.22
N ALA A 448 19.11 19.10 -4.29
CA ALA A 448 17.82 19.35 -3.64
C ALA A 448 16.74 19.76 -4.65
N ALA A 449 17.04 20.68 -5.57
CA ALA A 449 16.10 21.09 -6.61
C ALA A 449 15.73 19.93 -7.57
N ILE A 450 16.70 19.07 -7.93
CA ILE A 450 16.44 17.88 -8.77
C ILE A 450 15.52 16.89 -8.04
N ALA A 451 15.81 16.60 -6.77
CA ALA A 451 15.01 15.70 -5.95
C ALA A 451 13.60 16.26 -5.71
N TYR A 452 13.49 17.58 -5.52
CA TYR A 452 12.23 18.28 -5.40
C TYR A 452 11.38 18.19 -6.68
N ASP A 453 11.95 18.50 -7.86
CA ASP A 453 11.22 18.40 -9.13
C ASP A 453 10.76 16.96 -9.40
N ALA A 454 11.58 15.96 -9.03
CA ALA A 454 11.21 14.55 -9.12
C ALA A 454 10.05 14.20 -8.17
N ALA A 455 10.05 14.73 -6.94
CA ALA A 455 8.95 14.54 -6.00
C ALA A 455 7.65 15.20 -6.50
N VAL A 456 7.72 16.44 -7.02
CA VAL A 456 6.56 17.14 -7.59
C VAL A 456 5.98 16.36 -8.76
N ARG A 457 6.81 15.90 -9.71
CA ARG A 457 6.34 15.11 -10.85
C ARG A 457 5.82 13.73 -10.45
N GLY A 458 6.43 13.10 -9.45
CA GLY A 458 5.95 11.84 -8.88
C GLY A 458 4.55 11.99 -8.29
N ALA A 459 4.28 13.11 -7.62
CA ALA A 459 2.97 13.44 -7.06
C ALA A 459 1.88 13.71 -8.11
N GLU A 460 2.26 14.07 -9.34
CA GLU A 460 1.32 14.27 -10.45
C GLU A 460 0.95 12.96 -11.16
N GLY A 461 1.79 11.93 -11.03
CA GLY A 461 1.63 10.60 -11.64
C GLY A 461 0.91 9.59 -10.74
N THR A 462 0.66 9.94 -9.49
CA THR A 462 -0.24 9.25 -8.54
C THR A 462 -1.59 9.95 -8.54
#